data_AF-A0A0J7NSB9-F1
#
_entry.id   AF-A0A0J7NSB9-F1
#
_cell.length_a   1.000
_cell.length_b   1.000
_cell.length_c   1.000
_cell.angle_alpha   90.00
_cell.angle_beta   90.00
_cell.angle_gamma   90.00
#
_symmetry.space_group_name_H-M   'P 1'
#
loop_
_entity.id
_entity.type
_entity.pdbx_description
1 polymer ?
#
loop_
_entity_poly.entity_id
_entity_poly.type
_entity_poly.pdbx_seq_one_letter_code
_entity_poly.pdbx_strand_id
1 'polypeptide(L)'
;MFNDVGQAPTFWTARGSSFVDVTLASPSMSQFIGDWKVRCDWTTSDHNSVDIRLKVPRGRGGGGTANTRFDIRRADWERFSESLANLLRSRLEVLGLQSADDVEKMADTLTIILNETCTASMLKKGISGSPTCGERKSSLSSSKRPIGLSVPSKKDEINPHTQRNC
;
A
#
# COMPACT_ATOMS: atom_id res chain seq x y z
N MET A 1 -9.90 0.55 24.99
CA MET A 1 -11.31 0.96 24.87
C MET A 1 -11.33 2.45 24.66
N PHE A 2 -12.05 2.94 23.65
CA PHE A 2 -12.03 4.35 23.24
C PHE A 2 -13.30 5.13 23.57
N ASN A 3 -14.34 4.43 24.06
CA ASN A 3 -15.56 5.07 24.50
C ASN A 3 -15.25 6.13 25.57
N ASP A 4 -15.64 7.36 25.29
CA ASP A 4 -15.58 8.47 26.23
C ASP A 4 -16.89 8.53 27.04
N VAL A 5 -16.77 8.40 28.37
CA VAL A 5 -17.88 8.41 29.32
C VAL A 5 -18.60 9.77 29.38
N GLY A 6 -17.99 10.83 28.84
CA GLY A 6 -18.61 12.15 28.73
C GLY A 6 -19.55 12.32 27.53
N GLN A 7 -19.65 11.33 26.64
CA GLN A 7 -20.52 11.40 25.46
C GLN A 7 -21.96 10.92 25.77
N ALA A 8 -22.88 11.25 24.86
CA ALA A 8 -24.25 10.77 24.92
C ALA A 8 -24.34 9.23 24.81
N PRO A 9 -25.43 8.60 25.28
CA PRO A 9 -25.69 7.17 25.06
C PRO A 9 -25.65 6.83 23.57
N THR A 10 -25.14 5.64 23.23
CA THR A 10 -25.10 5.18 21.83
C THR A 10 -26.45 4.62 21.37
N PHE A 11 -27.35 4.35 22.31
CA PHE A 11 -28.70 3.86 22.05
C PHE A 11 -29.73 4.66 22.85
N TRP A 12 -30.82 5.04 22.21
CA TRP A 12 -31.92 5.80 22.81
C TRP A 12 -33.28 5.36 22.27
N THR A 13 -34.22 5.15 23.19
CA THR A 13 -35.62 4.86 22.88
C THR A 13 -36.54 5.59 23.86
N ALA A 14 -37.85 5.57 23.59
CA ALA A 14 -38.86 6.05 24.53
C ALA A 14 -38.82 5.33 25.90
N ARG A 15 -38.21 4.13 25.97
CA ARG A 15 -38.10 3.33 27.20
C ARG A 15 -36.81 3.58 27.99
N GLY A 16 -35.88 4.37 27.45
CA GLY A 16 -34.61 4.68 28.09
C GLY A 16 -33.44 4.67 27.12
N SER A 17 -32.24 4.81 27.68
CA SER A 17 -30.99 4.95 26.95
C SER A 17 -29.91 4.04 27.50
N SER A 18 -28.98 3.59 26.65
CA SER A 18 -27.88 2.72 27.05
C SER A 18 -26.60 2.95 26.23
N PHE A 19 -25.47 2.45 26.74
CA PHE A 19 -24.15 2.51 26.13
C PHE A 19 -23.75 1.10 25.68
N VAL A 20 -24.35 0.62 24.59
CA VAL A 20 -24.16 -0.77 24.12
C VAL A 20 -23.10 -0.91 23.03
N ASP A 21 -22.77 0.18 22.34
CA ASP A 21 -21.80 0.15 21.25
C ASP A 21 -20.39 0.46 21.77
N VAL A 22 -19.45 -0.46 21.53
CA VAL A 22 -18.07 -0.36 22.06
C VAL A 22 -17.06 -0.24 20.94
N THR A 23 -16.15 0.71 21.06
CA THR A 23 -15.00 0.87 20.16
C THR A 23 -13.74 0.32 20.82
N LEU A 24 -13.20 -0.73 20.21
CA LEU A 24 -11.94 -1.38 20.60
C LEU A 24 -10.91 -1.21 19.48
N ALA A 25 -9.64 -1.12 19.87
CA ALA A 25 -8.54 -1.11 18.94
C ALA A 25 -7.32 -1.80 19.56
N SER A 26 -6.45 -2.34 18.71
CA SER A 26 -5.16 -2.86 19.14
C SER A 26 -4.27 -1.73 19.68
N PRO A 27 -3.30 -2.02 20.56
CA PRO A 27 -2.34 -1.01 21.03
C PRO A 27 -1.62 -0.28 19.90
N SER A 28 -1.33 -0.97 18.79
CA SER A 28 -0.69 -0.40 17.60
C SER A 28 -1.59 0.61 16.85
N MET A 29 -2.91 0.43 16.92
CA MET A 29 -3.89 1.28 16.24
C MET A 29 -4.27 2.50 17.09
N SER A 30 -4.14 2.40 18.41
CA SER A 30 -4.53 3.44 19.37
C SER A 30 -3.99 4.83 19.07
N GLN A 31 -2.76 4.91 18.59
CA GLN A 31 -2.10 6.18 18.23
C GLN A 31 -2.76 6.91 17.05
N PHE A 32 -3.50 6.18 16.21
CA PHE A 32 -4.18 6.74 15.05
C PHE A 32 -5.62 7.13 15.35
N ILE A 33 -6.19 6.70 16.47
CA ILE A 33 -7.57 7.05 16.82
C ILE A 33 -7.58 8.43 17.47
N GLY A 34 -8.34 9.35 16.90
CA GLY A 34 -8.62 10.67 17.44
C GLY A 34 -10.11 11.00 17.36
N ASP A 35 -10.51 12.02 18.11
CA ASP A 35 -11.86 12.61 18.08
C ASP A 35 -13.00 11.57 18.04
N TRP A 36 -13.02 10.66 19.01
CA TRP A 36 -14.15 9.72 19.20
C TRP A 36 -15.36 10.47 19.74
N LYS A 37 -16.50 10.41 19.06
CA LYS A 37 -17.73 11.14 19.43
C LYS A 37 -18.99 10.35 19.11
N VAL A 38 -20.03 10.62 19.88
CA VAL A 38 -21.39 10.13 19.58
C VAL A 38 -22.17 11.26 18.88
N ARG A 39 -22.87 10.93 17.79
CA ARG A 39 -23.68 11.86 16.97
C ARG A 39 -25.15 11.48 17.05
N CYS A 40 -25.94 12.30 17.76
CA CYS A 40 -27.33 12.01 18.08
C CYS A 40 -28.34 12.28 16.94
N ASP A 41 -27.94 12.99 15.88
CA ASP A 41 -28.86 13.44 14.82
C ASP A 41 -28.41 13.01 13.41
N TRP A 42 -27.56 12.00 13.33
CA TRP A 42 -27.04 11.50 12.05
C TRP A 42 -27.87 10.38 11.45
N THR A 43 -28.70 9.74 12.26
CA THR A 43 -29.56 8.64 11.84
C THR A 43 -30.95 8.87 12.43
N THR A 44 -31.95 8.23 11.82
CA THR A 44 -33.30 8.13 12.40
C THR A 44 -33.50 6.81 13.17
N SER A 45 -32.43 6.04 13.38
CA SER A 45 -32.44 4.84 14.21
C SER A 45 -32.40 5.23 15.68
N ASP A 46 -32.85 4.32 16.53
CA ASP A 46 -32.59 4.29 17.96
C ASP A 46 -31.09 4.23 18.33
N HIS A 47 -30.20 3.89 17.39
CA HIS A 47 -28.76 4.00 17.58
C HIS A 47 -28.20 5.35 17.10
N ASN A 48 -27.52 6.04 18.03
CA ASN A 48 -26.69 7.21 17.74
C ASN A 48 -25.40 6.77 17.06
N SER A 49 -24.96 7.51 16.03
CA SER A 49 -23.75 7.16 15.28
C SER A 49 -22.49 7.40 16.09
N VAL A 50 -21.55 6.45 16.04
CA VAL A 50 -20.19 6.63 16.56
C VAL A 50 -19.30 7.15 15.44
N ASP A 51 -18.77 8.36 15.61
CA ASP A 51 -17.86 9.05 14.69
C ASP A 51 -16.44 8.98 15.24
N ILE A 52 -15.50 8.50 14.41
CA ILE A 52 -14.10 8.27 14.80
C ILE A 52 -13.20 8.87 13.72
N ARG A 53 -12.29 9.76 14.11
CA ARG A 53 -11.30 10.32 13.19
C ARG A 53 -10.00 9.55 13.27
N LEU A 54 -9.60 8.95 12.15
CA LEU A 54 -8.31 8.28 12.04
C LEU A 54 -7.23 9.25 11.56
N LYS A 55 -6.22 9.48 12.40
CA LYS A 55 -4.97 10.15 12.07
C LYS A 55 -4.07 9.18 11.33
N VAL A 56 -4.33 8.96 10.05
CA VAL A 56 -3.45 8.14 9.21
C VAL A 56 -2.20 8.97 8.88
N PRO A 57 -0.99 8.56 9.31
CA PRO A 57 0.23 9.24 8.89
C PRO A 57 0.27 9.24 7.36
N ARG A 58 0.52 10.39 6.75
CA ARG A 58 0.87 10.44 5.34
C ARG A 58 2.17 9.67 5.17
N GLY A 59 2.07 8.41 4.77
CA GLY A 59 3.24 7.58 4.56
C GLY A 59 4.16 8.26 3.56
N ARG A 60 5.38 8.62 3.96
CA ARG A 60 6.50 8.55 3.03
C ARG A 60 6.57 7.07 2.65
N GLY A 61 6.17 6.74 1.41
CA GLY A 61 5.93 5.36 0.98
C GLY A 61 6.99 4.36 1.45
N GLY A 62 6.66 3.61 2.50
CA GLY A 62 7.54 2.62 3.11
C GLY A 62 7.11 2.33 4.55
N GLY A 63 6.84 1.07 4.86
CA GLY A 63 6.62 0.63 6.25
C GLY A 63 5.19 0.21 6.57
N GLY A 64 4.59 -0.59 5.70
CA GLY A 64 3.30 -1.21 5.96
C GLY A 64 2.92 -2.18 4.86
N THR A 65 3.90 -2.91 4.30
CA THR A 65 3.50 -4.08 3.53
C THR A 65 2.92 -5.04 4.56
N ALA A 66 1.59 -5.12 4.61
CA ALA A 66 0.94 -6.42 4.77
C ALA A 66 1.76 -7.44 3.97
N ASN A 67 1.86 -8.69 4.43
CA ASN A 67 2.72 -9.69 3.82
C ASN A 67 2.19 -10.08 2.40
N THR A 68 2.24 -9.13 1.47
CA THR A 68 1.70 -9.22 0.13
C THR A 68 2.79 -9.82 -0.71
N ARG A 69 2.47 -10.96 -1.30
CA ARG A 69 3.28 -11.66 -2.30
C ARG A 69 3.65 -10.78 -3.52
N PHE A 70 2.96 -9.66 -3.73
CA PHE A 70 3.16 -8.74 -4.84
C PHE A 70 3.70 -7.38 -4.36
N ASP A 71 4.57 -6.77 -5.16
CA ASP A 71 5.05 -5.41 -4.99
C ASP A 71 4.06 -4.42 -5.62
N ILE A 72 3.11 -3.96 -4.80
CA ILE A 72 2.03 -3.03 -5.20
C ILE A 72 2.59 -1.68 -5.67
N ARG A 73 3.79 -1.28 -5.22
CA ARG A 73 4.37 0.03 -5.59
C ARG A 73 4.84 0.09 -7.03
N ARG A 74 5.16 -1.07 -7.60
CA ARG A 74 5.64 -1.22 -8.99
C ARG A 74 4.58 -1.87 -9.89
N ALA A 75 3.33 -1.89 -9.44
CA ALA A 75 2.23 -2.45 -10.20
C ALA A 75 1.94 -1.62 -11.45
N ASP A 76 1.72 -2.31 -12.56
CA ASP A 76 1.14 -1.74 -13.77
C ASP A 76 -0.39 -1.71 -13.61
N TRP A 77 -0.91 -0.57 -13.14
CA TRP A 77 -2.32 -0.42 -12.81
C TRP A 77 -3.25 -0.41 -14.02
N GLU A 78 -2.78 0.07 -15.17
CA GLU A 78 -3.55 0.04 -16.41
C GLU A 78 -3.73 -1.40 -16.87
N ARG A 79 -2.64 -2.17 -16.91
CA ARG A 79 -2.67 -3.59 -17.26
C ARG A 79 -3.47 -4.42 -16.26
N PHE A 80 -3.39 -4.10 -14.97
CA PHE A 80 -4.22 -4.73 -13.94
C PHE A 80 -5.71 -4.50 -14.24
N SER A 81 -6.10 -3.25 -14.48
CA SER A 81 -7.49 -2.88 -14.74
C SER A 81 -8.04 -3.56 -15.99
N GLU A 82 -7.27 -3.56 -17.08
CA GLU A 82 -7.66 -4.22 -18.33
C GLU A 82 -7.80 -5.74 -18.14
N SER A 83 -6.79 -6.37 -17.52
CA SER A 83 -6.81 -7.81 -17.27
C SER A 83 -7.97 -8.21 -16.36
N LEU A 84 -8.29 -7.39 -15.35
CA LEU A 84 -9.39 -7.63 -14.44
C LEU A 84 -10.73 -7.53 -15.17
N ALA A 85 -10.96 -6.46 -15.93
CA ALA A 85 -12.20 -6.29 -16.69
C ALA A 85 -12.44 -7.46 -17.67
N ASN A 86 -11.39 -7.90 -18.38
CA ASN A 86 -11.48 -9.02 -19.32
C ASN A 86 -11.79 -10.37 -18.63
N LEU A 87 -11.15 -10.64 -17.49
CA LEU A 87 -11.37 -11.88 -16.74
C LEU A 87 -12.72 -11.90 -16.03
N LEU A 88 -13.16 -10.78 -15.47
CA LEU A 88 -14.50 -10.66 -14.88
C LEU A 88 -15.57 -10.92 -15.95
N ARG A 89 -15.48 -10.25 -17.10
CA ARG A 89 -16.44 -10.43 -18.21
C ARG A 89 -16.50 -11.89 -18.67
N SER A 90 -15.35 -12.52 -18.87
CA SER A 90 -15.31 -13.89 -19.41
C SER A 90 -15.77 -14.97 -18.44
N ARG A 91 -15.61 -14.78 -17.12
CA ARG A 91 -15.83 -15.85 -16.13
C ARG A 91 -17.00 -15.62 -15.17
N LEU A 92 -17.35 -14.37 -14.87
CA LEU A 92 -18.44 -14.07 -13.93
C LEU A 92 -19.79 -13.88 -14.61
N GLU A 93 -19.85 -13.45 -15.88
CA GLU A 93 -21.13 -13.37 -16.61
C GLU A 93 -21.81 -14.74 -16.78
N VAL A 94 -21.07 -15.82 -16.56
CA VAL A 94 -21.53 -17.21 -16.68
C VAL A 94 -22.12 -17.75 -15.36
N LEU A 95 -21.86 -17.11 -14.21
CA LEU A 95 -22.29 -17.62 -12.91
C LEU A 95 -23.65 -17.04 -12.51
N GLY A 96 -24.73 -17.77 -12.80
CA GLY A 96 -26.04 -17.50 -12.23
C GLY A 96 -26.06 -17.82 -10.73
N LEU A 97 -26.46 -16.85 -9.90
CA LEU A 97 -26.55 -17.05 -8.44
C LEU A 97 -27.95 -17.55 -8.07
N GLN A 98 -28.14 -18.87 -8.10
CA GLN A 98 -29.42 -19.51 -7.77
C GLN A 98 -29.38 -20.27 -6.44
N SER A 99 -28.18 -20.48 -5.88
CA SER A 99 -27.96 -21.22 -4.66
C SER A 99 -26.78 -20.69 -3.84
N ALA A 100 -26.67 -21.13 -2.58
CA ALA A 100 -25.52 -20.85 -1.73
C ALA A 100 -24.21 -21.42 -2.32
N ASP A 101 -24.28 -22.58 -2.98
CA ASP A 101 -23.12 -23.19 -3.65
C ASP A 101 -22.61 -22.33 -4.82
N ASP A 102 -23.50 -21.61 -5.50
CA ASP A 102 -23.09 -20.70 -6.58
C ASP A 102 -22.33 -19.48 -6.04
N VAL A 103 -22.69 -19.02 -4.84
CA VAL A 103 -21.97 -17.93 -4.16
C VAL A 103 -20.56 -18.36 -3.78
N GLU A 104 -20.38 -19.58 -3.27
CA GLU A 104 -19.05 -20.10 -2.93
C GLU A 104 -18.18 -20.26 -4.20
N LYS A 105 -18.74 -20.84 -5.26
CA LYS A 105 -18.05 -20.93 -6.57
C LYS A 105 -17.68 -19.56 -7.14
N MET A 106 -18.53 -18.56 -6.91
CA MET A 106 -18.24 -17.18 -7.31
C MET A 106 -17.07 -16.60 -6.50
N ALA A 107 -17.02 -16.84 -5.19
CA ALA A 107 -15.91 -16.40 -4.35
C ALA A 107 -14.58 -17.05 -4.77
N ASP A 108 -14.59 -18.34 -5.08
CA ASP A 108 -13.43 -19.06 -5.63
C ASP A 108 -12.99 -18.46 -6.97
N THR A 109 -13.94 -18.22 -7.86
CA THR A 109 -13.68 -17.63 -9.19
C THR A 109 -13.06 -16.23 -9.06
N LEU A 110 -13.59 -15.39 -8.18
CA LEU A 110 -13.03 -14.07 -7.89
C LEU A 110 -11.61 -14.16 -7.34
N THR A 111 -11.34 -15.11 -6.44
CA THR A 111 -10.01 -15.34 -5.89
C THR A 111 -9.00 -15.72 -6.97
N ILE A 112 -9.40 -16.59 -7.90
CA ILE A 112 -8.58 -16.99 -9.05
C ILE A 112 -8.29 -15.78 -9.95
N ILE A 113 -9.33 -15.02 -10.31
CA ILE A 113 -9.20 -13.83 -11.17
C ILE A 113 -8.25 -12.80 -10.54
N LEU A 114 -8.42 -12.49 -9.25
CA LEU A 114 -7.56 -11.54 -8.54
C LEU A 114 -6.10 -12.01 -8.51
N ASN A 115 -5.86 -13.32 -8.35
CA ASN A 115 -4.52 -13.87 -8.33
C ASN A 115 -3.86 -13.84 -9.73
N GLU A 116 -4.61 -14.17 -10.78
CA GLU A 116 -4.16 -14.10 -12.18
C GLU A 116 -3.83 -12.66 -12.60
N THR A 117 -4.74 -11.72 -12.33
CA THR A 117 -4.56 -10.29 -12.64
C THR A 117 -3.35 -9.71 -11.91
N CYS A 118 -3.17 -10.01 -10.62
CA CYS A 118 -1.99 -9.57 -9.88
C CYS A 118 -0.71 -10.19 -10.45
N THR A 119 -0.72 -11.46 -10.85
CA THR A 119 0.46 -12.11 -11.44
C THR A 119 0.82 -11.53 -12.81
N ALA A 120 -0.17 -11.08 -13.59
CA ALA A 120 0.04 -10.48 -14.90
C ALA A 120 0.54 -9.03 -14.83
N SER A 121 0.23 -8.30 -13.76
CA SER A 121 0.45 -6.85 -13.64
C SER A 121 1.44 -6.44 -12.56
N MET A 122 1.82 -7.35 -11.65
CA MET A 122 2.67 -7.05 -10.51
C MET A 122 3.85 -8.00 -10.41
N LEU A 123 5.01 -7.45 -10.05
CA LEU A 123 6.17 -8.26 -9.71
C LEU A 123 5.94 -8.97 -8.37
N LYS A 124 6.31 -10.25 -8.30
CA LYS A 124 6.38 -10.95 -7.01
C LYS A 124 7.51 -10.35 -6.19
N LYS A 125 7.26 -10.11 -4.91
CA LYS A 125 8.31 -9.67 -3.98
C LYS A 125 9.35 -10.78 -3.92
N GLY A 126 10.58 -10.51 -4.36
CA GLY A 126 11.66 -11.49 -4.32
C GLY A 126 11.88 -11.94 -2.88
N ILE A 127 11.94 -13.26 -2.66
CA ILE A 127 12.58 -13.79 -1.45
C ILE A 127 14.01 -13.31 -1.54
N SER A 128 14.46 -12.47 -0.61
CA SER A 128 15.86 -12.11 -0.47
C SER A 128 16.64 -13.36 -0.05
N GLY A 129 16.92 -14.23 -1.01
CA GLY A 129 17.95 -15.25 -0.92
C GLY A 129 19.30 -14.56 -1.06
N SER A 130 20.15 -14.76 -0.06
CA SER A 130 21.55 -14.36 -0.04
C SER A 130 22.22 -14.69 -1.38
N PRO A 131 23.03 -13.80 -1.97
CA PRO A 131 23.78 -14.14 -3.17
C PRO A 131 24.81 -15.21 -2.78
N THR A 132 24.68 -16.40 -3.35
CA THR A 132 25.75 -17.39 -3.31
C THR A 132 26.93 -16.86 -4.12
N CYS A 133 28.08 -16.83 -3.45
CA CYS A 133 29.35 -16.31 -3.94
C CYS A 133 29.75 -17.02 -5.25
N GLY A 134 29.76 -16.28 -6.35
CA GLY A 134 30.25 -16.75 -7.64
C GLY A 134 31.76 -16.99 -7.62
N GLU A 135 32.17 -18.14 -8.11
CA GLU A 135 33.55 -18.61 -8.24
C GLU A 135 34.43 -17.61 -8.98
N ARG A 136 35.60 -17.28 -8.40
CA ARG A 136 36.68 -16.57 -9.10
C ARG A 136 37.35 -17.54 -10.07
N LYS A 137 37.28 -17.27 -11.38
CA LYS A 137 38.28 -17.78 -12.31
C LYS A 137 39.42 -16.78 -12.40
N SER A 138 40.59 -17.24 -11.95
CA SER A 138 41.89 -16.61 -12.13
C SER A 138 42.39 -16.86 -13.55
N SER A 139 42.94 -15.82 -14.19
CA SER A 139 44.03 -15.98 -15.14
C SER A 139 44.81 -14.68 -15.25
N LEU A 140 46.04 -14.72 -14.75
CA LEU A 140 47.10 -13.76 -15.07
C LEU A 140 47.56 -13.99 -16.52
N SER A 141 47.87 -12.91 -17.22
CA SER A 141 48.90 -12.90 -18.27
C SER A 141 49.35 -11.47 -18.57
N SER A 142 50.62 -11.20 -18.28
CA SER A 142 51.35 -9.94 -18.47
C SER A 142 51.73 -9.71 -19.93
N SER A 143 51.77 -8.45 -20.42
CA SER A 143 52.93 -7.92 -21.17
C SER A 143 52.81 -6.43 -21.57
N LYS A 144 53.76 -5.64 -21.04
CA LYS A 144 54.55 -4.51 -21.59
C LYS A 144 53.94 -3.36 -22.43
N ARG A 145 54.30 -2.13 -22.01
CA ARG A 145 54.16 -0.81 -22.67
C ARG A 145 55.04 -0.67 -23.93
N PRO A 146 54.78 0.33 -24.79
CA PRO A 146 55.77 1.43 -24.89
C PRO A 146 55.22 2.87 -25.09
N ILE A 147 55.97 3.77 -24.44
CA ILE A 147 56.43 5.16 -24.68
C ILE A 147 55.94 5.96 -25.92
N GLY A 148 55.62 7.24 -25.66
CA GLY A 148 55.75 8.40 -26.58
C GLY A 148 54.50 9.30 -26.57
N LEU A 149 54.51 10.64 -26.54
CA LEU A 149 55.52 11.69 -26.40
C LEU A 149 54.73 13.02 -26.22
N SER A 150 55.22 13.91 -25.34
CA SER A 150 55.06 15.40 -25.34
C SER A 150 53.67 16.11 -25.34
N VAL A 151 53.39 16.77 -24.22
CA VAL A 151 52.70 18.08 -23.98
C VAL A 151 53.64 19.20 -24.52
N PRO A 152 53.30 20.51 -24.78
CA PRO A 152 52.41 21.37 -23.96
C PRO A 152 51.76 22.65 -24.57
N SER A 153 50.81 23.25 -23.81
CA SER A 153 50.78 24.70 -23.44
C SER A 153 49.44 25.04 -22.76
N LYS A 154 49.46 25.49 -21.49
CA LYS A 154 49.47 26.91 -21.03
C LYS A 154 48.21 27.67 -21.46
N LYS A 155 47.56 28.52 -20.66
CA LYS A 155 47.51 28.93 -19.24
C LYS A 155 46.47 30.08 -19.22
N ASP A 156 46.19 30.64 -18.05
CA ASP A 156 45.51 31.94 -17.80
C ASP A 156 43.98 31.82 -17.60
N GLU A 157 43.43 31.74 -16.40
CA GLU A 157 43.43 32.65 -15.22
C GLU A 157 42.29 33.72 -15.28
N ILE A 158 41.68 33.92 -14.10
CA ILE A 158 40.91 35.09 -13.61
C ILE A 158 39.36 35.05 -13.70
N ASN A 159 38.77 34.78 -12.51
CA ASN A 159 37.46 35.24 -12.00
C ASN A 159 37.64 36.66 -11.42
N PRO A 160 36.69 37.62 -11.48
CA PRO A 160 35.73 37.79 -10.37
C PRO A 160 34.34 38.42 -10.70
N HIS A 161 33.36 38.03 -9.88
CA HIS A 161 32.22 38.81 -9.34
C HIS A 161 31.19 39.48 -10.28
N THR A 162 29.89 39.22 -10.01
CA THR A 162 28.93 40.26 -9.55
C THR A 162 27.65 39.60 -9.01
N GLN A 163 27.30 39.96 -7.77
CA GLN A 163 26.01 39.73 -7.12
C GLN A 163 24.90 40.55 -7.79
N ARG A 164 23.64 40.09 -7.75
CA ARG A 164 22.51 40.90 -7.22
C ARG A 164 21.19 40.12 -7.16
N ASN A 165 20.51 40.37 -6.05
CA ASN A 165 19.17 39.95 -5.68
C ASN A 165 18.10 40.46 -6.65
N CYS A 166 17.03 39.67 -6.81
CA CYS A 166 15.62 40.06 -6.68
C CYS A 166 14.86 38.82 -6.18
#